data_AF-A0A9D2CRX4-F1
#
_entry.id   AF-A0A9D2CRX4-F1
#
_cell.length_a   1.000
_cell.length_b   1.000
_cell.length_c   1.000
_cell.angle_alpha   90.00
_cell.angle_beta   90.00
_cell.angle_gamma   90.00
#
_symmetry.space_group_name_H-M   'P 1'
#
loop_
_entity.id
_entity.type
_entity.pdbx_description
1 polymer ?
#
loop_
_entity_poly.entity_id
_entity_poly.type
_entity_poly.pdbx_seq_one_letter_code
_entity_poly.pdbx_strand_id
1 'polypeptide(L)'
;MPAAAPHTLSTQPNRAQIRRWRRYLAEEISEARIYAALADRAKGKEAEILREVAQAELRHQDHWRTLLGEHATPEPRPSVSARFLELLAKNFGSVFVLALAQRAEGRSPYAEDPDATEAMAADEAIHEEIIRALSTSGREKLSGNFRAAVFGANDGLVSNAALIMGVGATGVSSSMVLLSGIAGLLAGALSMAAGEFVSVRSQRELLDASRPTQVTLDVAHQLDINQNELELIYKARGMSEEAARHRAMERFGYFTCDCDPSLSFRDDIEGEDAKDAHGALGSDVGAAASSFCFFASGALIPILPYIFGMSGGTAMLISMLLVGFALMVTGGIVGLLSGASPLKRGLRQLAIGYGAALATYLLGLTFNATVM
;
A
#
# COMPACT_ATOMS: atom_id res chain seq x y z
N MET A 1 36.49 -56.10 27.50
CA MET A 1 36.46 -54.70 27.01
C MET A 1 35.50 -53.93 27.89
N PRO A 2 35.92 -52.86 28.58
CA PRO A 2 35.04 -52.13 29.47
C PRO A 2 34.03 -51.31 28.66
N ALA A 3 32.80 -51.25 29.17
CA ALA A 3 31.71 -50.47 28.61
C ALA A 3 32.07 -48.98 28.56
N ALA A 4 31.80 -48.35 27.42
CA ALA A 4 31.95 -46.91 27.24
C ALA A 4 31.03 -46.17 28.23
N ALA A 5 31.62 -45.26 29.00
CA ALA A 5 30.90 -44.38 29.90
C ALA A 5 29.96 -43.45 29.10
N PRO A 6 28.76 -43.14 29.61
CA PRO A 6 27.90 -42.16 28.97
C PRO A 6 28.59 -40.79 28.97
N HIS A 7 28.73 -40.20 27.78
CA HIS A 7 29.17 -38.82 27.62
C HIS A 7 28.16 -37.89 28.31
N THR A 8 28.48 -37.47 29.53
CA THR A 8 27.80 -36.36 30.19
C THR A 8 28.24 -35.08 29.49
N LEU A 9 27.39 -34.57 28.58
CA LEU A 9 27.55 -33.23 28.02
C LEU A 9 27.34 -32.22 29.16
N SER A 10 28.42 -31.79 29.79
CA SER A 10 28.44 -30.53 30.53
C SER A 10 28.35 -29.42 29.50
N THR A 11 27.22 -28.74 29.36
CA THR A 11 27.12 -27.62 28.41
C THR A 11 26.51 -26.43 29.10
N GLN A 12 27.28 -25.81 30.00
CA GLN A 12 27.07 -24.39 30.23
C GLN A 12 27.29 -23.66 28.90
N PRO A 13 26.35 -22.82 28.45
CA PRO A 13 26.43 -22.17 27.15
C PRO A 13 27.62 -21.22 27.10
N ASN A 14 28.31 -21.18 25.95
CA ASN A 14 29.44 -20.28 25.79
C ASN A 14 28.96 -18.82 25.62
N ARG A 15 29.86 -17.85 25.80
CA ARG A 15 29.52 -16.41 25.70
C ARG A 15 28.92 -16.00 24.34
N ALA A 16 29.35 -16.65 23.25
CA ALA A 16 28.82 -16.36 21.92
C ALA A 16 27.38 -16.86 21.76
N GLN A 17 27.07 -18.06 22.27
CA GLN A 17 25.72 -18.63 22.34
C GLN A 17 24.81 -17.74 23.19
N ILE A 18 25.24 -17.37 24.41
CA ILE A 18 24.45 -16.48 25.28
C ILE A 18 24.14 -15.16 24.57
N ARG A 19 25.13 -14.53 23.91
CA ARG A 19 24.91 -13.27 23.19
C ARG A 19 23.92 -13.44 22.03
N ARG A 20 24.02 -14.56 21.30
CA ARG A 20 23.13 -14.88 20.18
C ARG A 20 21.70 -15.15 20.66
N TRP A 21 21.51 -16.02 21.64
CA TRP A 21 20.18 -16.33 22.19
C TRP A 21 19.53 -15.12 22.86
N ARG A 22 20.30 -14.23 23.51
CA ARG A 22 19.75 -12.96 24.03
C ARG A 22 19.29 -12.01 22.93
N ARG A 23 19.91 -12.06 21.74
CA ARG A 23 19.45 -11.30 20.58
C ARG A 23 18.16 -11.89 20.03
N TYR A 24 18.10 -13.21 19.80
CA TYR A 24 16.88 -13.88 19.35
C TYR A 24 15.73 -13.63 20.33
N LEU A 25 15.94 -13.82 21.64
CA LEU A 25 14.92 -13.50 22.63
C LEU A 25 14.42 -12.04 22.55
N ALA A 26 15.30 -11.08 22.24
CA ALA A 26 14.87 -9.68 22.06
C ALA A 26 14.04 -9.46 20.79
N GLU A 27 14.34 -10.19 19.72
CA GLU A 27 13.61 -10.21 18.44
C GLU A 27 12.23 -10.84 18.66
N GLU A 28 12.16 -12.03 19.24
CA GLU A 28 10.92 -12.73 19.59
C GLU A 28 9.98 -11.90 20.49
N ILE A 29 10.55 -11.18 21.47
CA ILE A 29 9.78 -10.26 22.34
C ILE A 29 9.19 -9.09 21.52
N SER A 30 9.96 -8.56 20.57
CA SER A 30 9.51 -7.48 19.70
C SER A 30 8.39 -7.94 18.78
N GLU A 31 8.60 -9.06 18.10
CA GLU A 31 7.67 -9.63 17.13
C GLU A 31 6.32 -9.96 17.78
N ALA A 32 6.34 -10.66 18.92
CA ALA A 32 5.12 -10.95 19.69
C ALA A 32 4.32 -9.67 20.01
N ARG A 33 5.00 -8.57 20.38
CA ARG A 33 4.35 -7.28 20.68
C ARG A 33 3.80 -6.61 19.44
N ILE A 34 4.50 -6.70 18.31
CA ILE A 34 4.05 -6.16 17.02
C ILE A 34 2.80 -6.90 16.55
N TYR A 35 2.83 -8.24 16.53
CA TYR A 35 1.66 -9.05 16.15
C TYR A 35 0.46 -8.79 17.06
N ALA A 36 0.67 -8.74 18.39
CA ALA A 36 -0.40 -8.44 19.33
C ALA A 36 -1.00 -7.04 19.11
N ALA A 37 -0.16 -6.01 18.93
CA ALA A 37 -0.63 -4.64 18.68
C ALA A 37 -1.42 -4.52 17.36
N LEU A 38 -1.08 -5.31 16.35
CA LEU A 38 -1.82 -5.36 15.09
C LEU A 38 -3.12 -6.15 15.23
N ALA A 39 -3.09 -7.27 15.95
CA ALA A 39 -4.28 -8.08 16.24
C ALA A 39 -5.37 -7.29 16.98
N ASP A 40 -4.98 -6.39 17.89
CA ASP A 40 -5.90 -5.52 18.62
C ASP A 40 -6.64 -4.52 17.71
N ARG A 41 -6.08 -4.21 16.54
CA ARG A 41 -6.65 -3.25 15.57
C ARG A 41 -7.30 -3.92 14.36
N ALA A 42 -6.91 -5.16 14.07
CA ALA A 42 -7.51 -5.97 13.03
C ALA A 42 -8.92 -6.45 13.41
N LYS A 43 -9.69 -6.94 12.43
CA LYS A 43 -11.04 -7.48 12.64
C LYS A 43 -11.23 -8.83 11.96
N GLY A 44 -12.10 -9.66 12.51
CA GLY A 44 -12.44 -10.98 11.97
C GLY A 44 -11.21 -11.90 11.86
N LYS A 45 -11.15 -12.67 10.76
CA LYS A 45 -10.12 -13.68 10.52
C LYS A 45 -8.69 -13.15 10.58
N GLU A 46 -8.47 -11.89 10.15
CA GLU A 46 -7.14 -11.25 10.20
C GLU A 46 -6.65 -11.08 11.65
N ALA A 47 -7.54 -10.69 12.57
CA ALA A 47 -7.20 -10.56 13.98
C ALA A 47 -6.91 -11.92 14.63
N GLU A 48 -7.65 -12.96 14.24
CA GLU A 48 -7.44 -14.33 14.73
C GLU A 48 -6.06 -14.85 14.31
N ILE A 49 -5.72 -14.74 13.03
CA ILE A 49 -4.42 -15.15 12.49
C ILE A 49 -3.28 -14.42 13.22
N LEU A 50 -3.38 -13.09 13.39
CA LEU A 50 -2.34 -12.31 14.06
C LEU A 50 -2.17 -12.70 15.54
N ARG A 51 -3.25 -13.10 16.24
CA ARG A 51 -3.14 -13.60 17.62
C ARG A 51 -2.49 -14.98 17.68
N GLU A 52 -2.78 -15.85 16.72
CA GLU A 52 -2.14 -17.18 16.65
C GLU A 52 -0.64 -17.05 16.41
N VAL A 53 -0.22 -16.15 15.50
CA VAL A 53 1.19 -15.85 15.26
C VAL A 53 1.83 -15.23 16.51
N ALA A 54 1.18 -14.26 17.16
CA ALA A 54 1.70 -13.70 18.42
C ALA A 54 1.89 -14.76 19.53
N GLN A 55 1.01 -15.77 19.59
CA GLN A 55 1.14 -16.90 20.51
C GLN A 55 2.27 -17.86 20.12
N ALA A 56 2.57 -17.99 18.82
CA ALA A 56 3.73 -18.75 18.36
C ALA A 56 5.04 -18.13 18.85
N GLU A 57 5.20 -16.81 18.74
CA GLU A 57 6.40 -16.13 19.23
C GLU A 57 6.59 -16.26 20.74
N LEU A 58 5.50 -16.34 21.52
CA LEU A 58 5.63 -16.62 22.97
C LEU A 58 6.27 -17.98 23.24
N ARG A 59 5.98 -19.01 22.42
CA ARG A 59 6.63 -20.32 22.54
C ARG A 59 8.12 -20.24 22.18
N HIS A 60 8.46 -19.45 21.16
CA HIS A 60 9.84 -19.23 20.75
C HIS A 60 10.63 -18.49 21.84
N GLN A 61 10.03 -17.49 22.50
CA GLN A 61 10.61 -16.84 23.68
C GLN A 61 10.91 -17.85 24.79
N ASP A 62 9.98 -18.75 25.10
CA ASP A 62 10.15 -19.76 26.16
C ASP A 62 11.27 -20.76 25.86
N HIS A 63 11.44 -21.14 24.59
CA HIS A 63 12.60 -21.92 24.13
C HIS A 63 13.92 -21.20 24.45
N TRP A 64 14.05 -19.93 24.03
CA TRP A 64 15.28 -19.16 24.29
C TRP A 64 15.51 -18.87 25.77
N ARG A 65 14.45 -18.61 26.56
CA ARG A 65 14.53 -18.48 28.02
C ARG A 65 15.06 -19.76 28.66
N THR A 66 14.60 -20.92 28.18
CA THR A 66 15.02 -22.23 28.68
C THR A 66 16.52 -22.46 28.39
N LEU A 67 16.99 -22.17 27.18
CA LEU A 67 18.41 -22.28 26.84
C LEU A 67 19.29 -21.29 27.63
N LEU A 68 18.80 -20.07 27.86
CA LEU A 68 19.55 -19.04 28.59
C LEU A 68 19.66 -19.31 30.10
N GLY A 69 18.66 -19.96 30.70
CA GLY A 69 18.60 -20.20 32.14
C GLY A 69 18.77 -18.90 32.94
N GLU A 70 19.74 -18.87 33.86
CA GLU A 70 20.03 -17.67 34.70
C GLU A 70 20.41 -16.43 33.86
N HIS A 71 21.00 -16.64 32.67
CA HIS A 71 21.41 -15.57 31.76
C HIS A 71 20.25 -14.90 31.02
N ALA A 72 19.01 -15.36 31.22
CA ALA A 72 17.83 -14.69 30.69
C ALA A 72 17.57 -13.36 31.39
N THR A 73 18.07 -13.20 32.63
CA THR A 73 17.86 -11.99 33.44
C THR A 73 19.10 -11.06 33.42
N PRO A 74 18.92 -9.73 33.30
CA PRO A 74 17.67 -9.05 32.97
C PRO A 74 17.22 -9.37 31.54
N GLU A 75 15.91 -9.36 31.31
CA GLU A 75 15.31 -9.65 30.01
C GLU A 75 15.87 -8.68 28.96
N PRO A 76 16.30 -9.19 27.78
CA PRO A 76 16.92 -8.34 26.77
C PRO A 76 15.89 -7.36 26.20
N ARG A 77 16.34 -6.14 25.91
CA ARG A 77 15.46 -5.09 25.38
C ARG A 77 15.49 -5.12 23.86
N PRO A 78 14.32 -4.97 23.19
CA PRO A 78 14.27 -4.81 21.75
C PRO A 78 15.13 -3.63 21.26
N SER A 79 15.62 -3.75 20.03
CA SER A 79 16.38 -2.70 19.36
C SER A 79 15.55 -1.41 19.20
N VAL A 80 16.22 -0.28 18.96
CA VAL A 80 15.51 1.00 18.69
C VAL A 80 14.62 0.90 17.45
N SER A 81 15.06 0.15 16.44
CA SER A 81 14.28 -0.13 15.22
C SER A 81 13.02 -0.93 15.53
N ALA A 82 13.15 -2.00 16.33
CA ALA A 82 12.04 -2.81 16.80
C ALA A 82 11.00 -1.98 17.59
N ARG A 83 11.46 -1.12 18.51
CA ARG A 83 10.57 -0.21 19.26
C ARG A 83 9.84 0.79 18.37
N PHE A 84 10.49 1.25 17.30
CA PHE A 84 9.85 2.13 16.31
C PHE A 84 8.77 1.38 15.51
N LEU A 85 9.03 0.13 15.12
CA LEU A 85 8.02 -0.72 14.46
C LEU A 85 6.84 -1.02 15.39
N GLU A 86 7.09 -1.31 16.67
CA GLU A 86 6.05 -1.49 17.68
C GLU A 86 5.19 -0.22 17.83
N LEU A 87 5.80 0.98 17.84
CA LEU A 87 5.07 2.25 17.85
C LEU A 87 4.19 2.42 16.62
N LEU A 88 4.71 2.08 15.43
CA LEU A 88 3.95 2.14 14.19
C LEU A 88 2.78 1.15 14.21
N ALA A 89 3.00 -0.07 14.71
CA ALA A 89 1.95 -1.09 14.86
C ALA A 89 0.81 -0.59 15.75
N LYS A 90 1.12 -0.02 16.92
CA LYS A 90 0.13 0.52 17.86
C LYS A 90 -0.69 1.68 17.29
N ASN A 91 -0.02 2.58 16.55
CA ASN A 91 -0.66 3.82 16.09
C ASN A 91 -1.37 3.65 14.75
N PHE A 92 -0.76 2.94 13.80
CA PHE A 92 -1.30 2.79 12.44
C PHE A 92 -2.07 1.50 12.24
N GLY A 93 -1.81 0.43 13.00
CA GLY A 93 -2.55 -0.83 12.93
C GLY A 93 -2.51 -1.50 11.56
N SER A 94 -1.42 -1.29 10.82
CA SER A 94 -1.36 -1.67 9.42
C SER A 94 -0.48 -2.90 9.22
N VAL A 95 -0.99 -3.88 8.47
CA VAL A 95 -0.23 -5.08 8.04
C VAL A 95 1.08 -4.70 7.33
N PHE A 96 1.17 -3.51 6.75
CA PHE A 96 2.41 -3.03 6.14
C PHE A 96 3.55 -2.77 7.13
N VAL A 97 3.23 -2.59 8.42
CA VAL A 97 4.23 -2.55 9.49
C VAL A 97 4.94 -3.91 9.60
N LEU A 98 4.24 -5.03 9.40
CA LEU A 98 4.83 -6.37 9.40
C LEU A 98 5.76 -6.58 8.20
N ALA A 99 5.31 -6.16 7.02
CA ALA A 99 6.16 -6.21 5.83
C ALA A 99 7.44 -5.37 5.99
N LEU A 100 7.40 -4.30 6.79
CA LEU A 100 8.57 -3.50 7.12
C LEU A 100 9.46 -4.19 8.17
N ALA A 101 8.88 -4.85 9.18
CA ALA A 101 9.60 -5.61 10.20
C ALA A 101 10.42 -6.74 9.59
N GLN A 102 9.76 -7.60 8.81
CA GLN A 102 10.39 -8.74 8.10
C GLN A 102 11.53 -8.30 7.17
N ARG A 103 11.34 -7.18 6.45
CA ARG A 103 12.39 -6.63 5.58
C ARG A 103 13.59 -6.07 6.37
N ALA A 104 13.36 -5.62 7.60
CA ALA A 104 14.41 -5.11 8.48
C ALA A 104 15.18 -6.23 9.18
N GLU A 105 14.50 -7.34 9.50
CA GLU A 105 15.09 -8.52 10.14
C GLU A 105 15.93 -9.38 9.17
N GLY A 106 15.61 -9.37 7.87
CA GLY A 106 16.29 -10.24 6.90
C GLY A 106 15.87 -11.70 7.10
N ARG A 107 16.33 -12.62 6.24
CA ARG A 107 15.99 -14.06 6.40
C ARG A 107 16.38 -14.53 7.79
N SER A 108 15.43 -15.07 8.55
CA SER A 108 15.70 -15.61 9.88
C SER A 108 16.72 -16.74 9.80
N PRO A 109 17.80 -16.71 10.61
CA PRO A 109 18.87 -17.71 10.56
C PRO A 109 18.47 -19.07 11.16
N TYR A 110 17.23 -19.26 11.60
CA TYR A 110 16.79 -20.48 12.31
C TYR A 110 16.95 -21.76 11.49
N ALA A 111 16.84 -21.68 10.15
CA ALA A 111 17.07 -22.84 9.29
C ALA A 111 18.52 -23.38 9.36
N GLU A 112 19.48 -22.53 9.73
CA GLU A 112 20.91 -22.87 9.81
C GLU A 112 21.43 -22.88 11.27
N ASP A 113 20.59 -22.55 12.26
CA ASP A 113 21.00 -22.47 13.67
C ASP A 113 20.80 -23.82 14.39
N PRO A 114 21.87 -24.45 14.90
CA PRO A 114 21.77 -25.75 15.56
C PRO A 114 21.03 -25.71 16.90
N ASP A 115 20.85 -24.52 17.49
CA ASP A 115 20.11 -24.35 18.75
C ASP A 115 18.63 -24.01 18.53
N ALA A 116 18.19 -23.79 17.27
CA ALA A 116 16.79 -23.62 16.92
C ALA A 116 16.12 -24.98 16.67
N THR A 117 14.85 -25.11 17.04
CA THR A 117 14.10 -26.36 16.77
C THR A 117 13.60 -26.38 15.33
N GLU A 118 13.42 -27.58 14.76
CA GLU A 118 12.80 -27.74 13.43
C GLU A 118 11.41 -27.10 13.37
N ALA A 119 10.65 -27.16 14.48
CA ALA A 119 9.35 -26.51 14.60
C ALA A 119 9.44 -24.98 14.52
N MET A 120 10.43 -24.35 15.16
CA MET A 120 10.64 -22.90 15.06
C MET A 120 11.02 -22.47 13.65
N ALA A 121 11.89 -23.24 12.98
CA ALA A 121 12.26 -22.96 11.60
C ALA A 121 11.06 -23.09 10.64
N ALA A 122 10.16 -24.06 10.90
CA ALA A 122 8.92 -24.23 10.14
C ALA A 122 7.89 -23.12 10.43
N ASP A 123 7.70 -22.76 11.70
CA ASP A 123 6.82 -21.66 12.13
C ASP A 123 7.24 -20.36 11.43
N GLU A 124 8.53 -20.03 11.42
CA GLU A 124 9.06 -18.81 10.80
C GLU A 124 8.81 -18.74 9.28
N ALA A 125 8.99 -19.86 8.57
CA ALA A 125 8.68 -19.92 7.14
C ALA A 125 7.18 -19.70 6.85
N ILE A 126 6.31 -20.18 7.75
CA ILE A 126 4.87 -19.96 7.66
C ILE A 126 4.52 -18.51 8.02
N HIS A 127 5.18 -17.91 9.02
CA HIS A 127 4.98 -16.51 9.41
C HIS A 127 5.28 -15.57 8.24
N GLU A 128 6.39 -15.79 7.52
CA GLU A 128 6.73 -15.01 6.31
C GLU A 128 5.60 -15.08 5.26
N GLU A 129 5.06 -16.28 5.01
CA GLU A 129 3.99 -16.48 4.03
C GLU A 129 2.66 -15.86 4.47
N ILE A 130 2.30 -15.95 5.76
CA ILE A 130 1.12 -15.30 6.34
C ILE A 130 1.21 -13.79 6.15
N ILE A 131 2.35 -13.18 6.46
CA ILE A 131 2.56 -11.74 6.31
C ILE A 131 2.49 -11.34 4.83
N ARG A 132 3.07 -12.14 3.94
CA ARG A 132 2.98 -11.92 2.50
C ARG A 132 1.53 -11.92 2.02
N ALA A 133 0.74 -12.91 2.43
CA ALA A 133 -0.67 -13.03 2.09
C ALA A 133 -1.49 -11.85 2.64
N LEU A 134 -1.37 -11.55 3.94
CA LEU A 134 -2.05 -10.43 4.58
C LEU A 134 -1.67 -9.09 3.94
N SER A 135 -0.39 -8.90 3.60
CA SER A 135 0.07 -7.66 2.94
C SER A 135 -0.49 -7.52 1.53
N THR A 136 -0.68 -8.63 0.82
CA THR A 136 -1.25 -8.64 -0.53
C THR A 136 -2.72 -8.25 -0.50
N SER A 137 -3.52 -8.91 0.35
CA SER A 137 -4.92 -8.54 0.56
C SER A 137 -5.07 -7.11 1.09
N GLY A 138 -4.14 -6.65 1.94
CA GLY A 138 -4.09 -5.26 2.39
C GLY A 138 -3.84 -4.26 1.24
N ARG A 139 -3.03 -4.62 0.23
CA ARG A 139 -2.77 -3.75 -0.94
C ARG A 139 -3.99 -3.67 -1.82
N GLU A 140 -4.67 -4.79 -2.05
CA GLU A 140 -5.90 -4.84 -2.86
C GLU A 140 -7.00 -3.95 -2.25
N LYS A 141 -7.18 -3.99 -0.92
CA LYS A 141 -8.12 -3.10 -0.22
C LYS A 141 -7.76 -1.61 -0.32
N LEU A 142 -6.48 -1.28 -0.47
CA LEU A 142 -6.01 0.11 -0.61
C LEU A 142 -5.85 0.55 -2.06
N SER A 143 -5.86 -0.36 -3.03
CA SER A 143 -5.49 -0.08 -4.42
C SER A 143 -6.63 0.57 -5.18
N GLY A 144 -6.66 1.89 -5.13
CA GLY A 144 -7.56 2.75 -5.91
C GLY A 144 -7.53 4.15 -5.31
N ASN A 145 -8.42 4.39 -4.35
CA ASN A 145 -8.63 5.69 -3.72
C ASN A 145 -7.41 6.21 -2.95
N PHE A 146 -6.69 5.34 -2.24
CA PHE A 146 -5.52 5.77 -1.46
C PHE A 146 -4.37 6.25 -2.35
N ARG A 147 -4.14 5.53 -3.45
CA ARG A 147 -3.09 5.85 -4.40
C ARG A 147 -3.37 7.19 -5.08
N ALA A 148 -4.61 7.40 -5.53
CA ALA A 148 -5.06 8.66 -6.11
C ALA A 148 -4.92 9.82 -5.10
N ALA A 149 -5.30 9.59 -3.84
CA ALA A 149 -5.22 10.60 -2.79
C ALA A 149 -3.80 11.09 -2.51
N VAL A 150 -2.86 10.17 -2.28
CA VAL A 150 -1.50 10.55 -1.92
C VAL A 150 -0.74 11.14 -3.10
N PHE A 151 -0.92 10.60 -4.30
CA PHE A 151 -0.29 11.20 -5.48
C PHE A 151 -0.90 12.55 -5.83
N GLY A 152 -2.23 12.72 -5.74
CA GLY A 152 -2.87 14.01 -5.94
C GLY A 152 -2.34 15.09 -4.98
N ALA A 153 -2.30 14.79 -3.69
CA ALA A 153 -1.76 15.72 -2.68
C ALA A 153 -0.27 16.01 -2.90
N ASN A 154 0.51 15.00 -3.25
CA ASN A 154 1.92 15.19 -3.53
C ASN A 154 2.16 16.04 -4.79
N ASP A 155 1.38 15.83 -5.85
CA ASP A 155 1.50 16.60 -7.09
C ASP A 155 1.11 18.06 -6.85
N GLY A 156 0.08 18.32 -6.04
CA GLY A 156 -0.27 19.67 -5.58
C GLY A 156 0.86 20.32 -4.78
N LEU A 157 1.46 19.60 -3.83
CA LEU A 157 2.61 20.07 -3.04
C LEU A 157 3.78 20.49 -3.93
N VAL A 158 4.23 19.58 -4.81
CA VAL A 158 5.42 19.79 -5.64
C VAL A 158 5.18 20.87 -6.70
N SER A 159 4.07 20.79 -7.44
CA SER A 159 3.78 21.73 -8.53
C SER A 159 3.60 23.16 -8.02
N ASN A 160 2.83 23.36 -6.95
CA ASN A 160 2.55 24.71 -6.47
C ASN A 160 3.75 25.29 -5.69
N ALA A 161 4.52 24.46 -4.97
CA ALA A 161 5.79 24.89 -4.39
C ALA A 161 6.76 25.36 -5.49
N ALA A 162 6.91 24.58 -6.56
CA ALA A 162 7.78 24.96 -7.66
C ALA A 162 7.33 26.26 -8.34
N LEU A 163 6.02 26.44 -8.54
CA LEU A 163 5.45 27.67 -9.09
C LEU A 163 5.80 28.90 -8.24
N ILE A 164 5.48 28.88 -6.94
CA ILE A 164 5.68 30.06 -6.09
C ILE A 164 7.15 30.35 -5.83
N MET A 165 8.01 29.33 -5.86
CA MET A 165 9.46 29.53 -5.75
C MET A 165 10.01 30.19 -7.01
N GLY A 166 9.55 29.77 -8.20
CA GLY A 166 9.94 30.41 -9.46
C GLY A 166 9.45 31.86 -9.56
N VAL A 167 8.17 32.10 -9.26
CA VAL A 167 7.60 33.46 -9.26
C VAL A 167 8.28 34.31 -8.18
N GLY A 168 8.44 33.79 -6.96
CA GLY A 168 9.08 34.52 -5.86
C GLY A 168 10.54 34.90 -6.15
N ALA A 169 11.28 34.08 -6.89
CA ALA A 169 12.65 34.38 -7.31
C ALA A 169 12.78 35.61 -8.21
N THR A 170 11.68 35.99 -8.89
CA THR A 170 11.67 37.19 -9.77
C THR A 170 11.66 38.52 -8.99
N GLY A 171 11.50 38.49 -7.67
CA GLY A 171 11.43 39.71 -6.85
C GLY A 171 10.08 40.42 -6.86
N VAL A 172 9.04 39.82 -7.45
CA VAL A 172 7.67 40.36 -7.42
C VAL A 172 7.09 40.44 -6.00
N SER A 173 6.04 41.24 -5.84
CA SER A 173 5.36 41.41 -4.55
C SER A 173 4.77 40.09 -4.03
N SER A 174 4.65 39.96 -2.70
CA SER A 174 4.06 38.79 -2.06
C SER A 174 2.59 38.57 -2.44
N SER A 175 1.87 39.64 -2.80
CA SER A 175 0.52 39.55 -3.38
C SER A 175 0.50 38.86 -4.75
N MET A 176 1.51 39.11 -5.61
CA MET A 176 1.65 38.44 -6.89
C MET A 176 2.04 36.97 -6.74
N VAL A 177 2.90 36.65 -5.76
CA VAL A 177 3.23 35.26 -5.43
C VAL A 177 1.98 34.51 -4.95
N LEU A 178 1.20 35.11 -4.05
CA LEU A 178 -0.05 34.52 -3.56
C LEU A 178 -1.06 34.33 -4.70
N LEU A 179 -1.27 35.34 -5.54
CA LEU A 179 -2.17 35.25 -6.69
C LEU A 179 -1.75 34.12 -7.63
N SER A 180 -0.46 34.02 -7.94
CA SER A 180 0.09 32.96 -8.78
C SER A 180 -0.13 31.58 -8.17
N GLY A 181 0.11 31.43 -6.86
CA GLY A 181 -0.10 30.17 -6.16
C GLY A 181 -1.58 29.77 -6.03
N ILE A 182 -2.52 30.72 -5.90
CA ILE A 182 -3.96 30.44 -5.94
C ILE A 182 -4.38 30.02 -7.35
N ALA A 183 -3.90 30.73 -8.37
CA ALA A 183 -4.19 30.40 -9.77
C ALA A 183 -3.63 29.02 -10.14
N GLY A 184 -2.38 28.71 -9.74
CA GLY A 184 -1.75 27.41 -9.93
C GLY A 184 -2.48 26.28 -9.21
N LEU A 185 -2.90 26.52 -7.96
CA LEU A 185 -3.73 25.58 -7.20
C LEU A 185 -5.03 25.25 -7.94
N LEU A 186 -5.80 26.27 -8.34
CA LEU A 186 -7.10 26.07 -8.99
C LEU A 186 -6.93 25.42 -10.37
N ALA A 187 -6.01 25.91 -11.19
CA ALA A 187 -5.74 25.36 -12.51
C ALA A 187 -5.29 23.90 -12.43
N GLY A 188 -4.37 23.59 -11.52
CA GLY A 188 -3.89 22.22 -11.31
C GLY A 188 -4.98 21.29 -10.77
N ALA A 189 -5.75 21.73 -9.77
CA ALA A 189 -6.82 20.93 -9.18
C ALA A 189 -7.93 20.62 -10.18
N LEU A 190 -8.35 21.61 -10.99
CA LEU A 190 -9.34 21.42 -12.05
C LEU A 190 -8.83 20.48 -13.14
N SER A 191 -7.55 20.65 -13.56
CA SER A 191 -6.94 19.77 -14.56
C SER A 191 -6.86 18.32 -14.08
N MET A 192 -6.48 18.10 -12.81
CA MET A 192 -6.47 16.78 -12.19
C MET A 192 -7.86 16.17 -12.12
N ALA A 193 -8.86 16.94 -11.68
CA ALA A 193 -10.25 16.47 -11.60
C ALA A 193 -10.81 16.09 -12.99
N ALA A 194 -10.55 16.91 -14.01
CA ALA A 194 -10.95 16.62 -15.38
C ALA A 194 -10.26 15.35 -15.91
N GLY A 195 -8.95 15.20 -15.66
CA GLY A 195 -8.19 14.02 -16.04
C GLY A 195 -8.73 12.74 -15.39
N GLU A 196 -9.03 12.79 -14.10
CA GLU A 196 -9.58 11.65 -13.37
C GLU A 196 -11.00 11.31 -13.82
N PHE A 197 -11.85 12.32 -14.04
CA PHE A 197 -13.19 12.13 -14.60
C PHE A 197 -13.13 11.39 -15.94
N VAL A 198 -12.31 11.89 -16.88
CA VAL A 198 -12.17 11.30 -18.21
C VAL A 198 -11.59 9.89 -18.14
N SER A 199 -10.60 9.67 -17.27
CA SER A 199 -9.99 8.35 -17.04
C SER A 199 -11.03 7.32 -16.57
N VAL A 200 -11.76 7.62 -15.50
CA VAL A 200 -12.78 6.71 -14.94
C VAL A 200 -13.93 6.52 -15.92
N ARG A 201 -14.38 7.59 -16.58
CA ARG A 201 -15.44 7.53 -17.59
C ARG A 201 -15.05 6.66 -18.76
N SER A 202 -13.85 6.83 -19.30
CA SER A 202 -13.34 6.04 -20.42
C SER A 202 -13.18 4.56 -20.05
N GLN A 203 -12.69 4.26 -18.84
CA GLN A 203 -12.62 2.87 -18.36
C GLN A 203 -14.01 2.22 -18.26
N ARG A 204 -15.01 2.96 -17.79
CA ARG A 204 -16.41 2.47 -17.78
C ARG A 204 -16.95 2.26 -19.19
N GLU A 205 -16.70 3.19 -20.10
CA GLU A 205 -17.12 3.06 -21.51
C GLU A 205 -16.46 1.86 -22.20
N LEU A 206 -15.19 1.58 -21.90
CA LEU A 206 -14.49 0.39 -22.40
C LEU A 206 -15.08 -0.91 -21.82
N LEU A 207 -15.41 -0.93 -20.53
CA LEU A 207 -16.08 -2.08 -19.90
C LEU A 207 -17.47 -2.29 -20.47
N ASP A 208 -18.26 -1.22 -20.63
CA ASP A 208 -19.61 -1.28 -21.21
C ASP A 208 -19.58 -1.70 -22.68
N ALA A 209 -18.57 -1.25 -23.46
CA ALA A 209 -18.37 -1.73 -24.83
C ALA A 209 -17.96 -3.20 -24.91
N SER A 210 -17.33 -3.73 -23.86
CA SER A 210 -16.91 -5.14 -23.76
C SER A 210 -18.01 -6.05 -23.19
N ARG A 211 -19.06 -5.48 -22.59
CA ARG A 211 -20.19 -6.24 -22.04
C ARG A 211 -21.02 -6.86 -23.18
N PRO A 212 -21.36 -8.15 -23.09
CA PRO A 212 -22.33 -8.76 -23.99
C PRO A 212 -23.62 -7.94 -23.97
N THR A 213 -24.02 -7.39 -25.12
CA THR A 213 -25.32 -6.73 -25.21
C THR A 213 -26.39 -7.80 -25.03
N GLN A 214 -27.29 -7.64 -24.05
CA GLN A 214 -28.46 -8.52 -23.90
C GLN A 214 -29.35 -8.55 -25.16
N VAL A 215 -29.12 -7.65 -26.13
CA VAL A 215 -29.68 -7.74 -27.48
C VAL A 215 -29.32 -9.07 -28.16
N THR A 216 -28.12 -9.63 -27.91
CA THR A 216 -27.80 -10.99 -28.39
C THR A 216 -28.61 -12.07 -27.68
N LEU A 217 -29.09 -11.82 -26.45
CA LEU A 217 -29.93 -12.74 -25.68
C LEU A 217 -31.38 -12.69 -26.14
N ASP A 218 -31.99 -11.51 -26.29
CA ASP A 218 -33.40 -11.37 -26.67
C ASP A 218 -33.69 -11.81 -28.11
N VAL A 219 -32.72 -11.64 -29.00
CA VAL A 219 -32.85 -11.96 -30.42
C VAL A 219 -32.27 -13.34 -30.75
N ALA A 220 -31.68 -14.06 -29.78
CA ALA A 220 -31.10 -15.40 -29.97
C ALA A 220 -32.06 -16.39 -30.64
N HIS A 221 -33.34 -16.38 -30.24
CA HIS A 221 -34.37 -17.25 -30.82
C HIS A 221 -34.85 -16.81 -32.20
N GLN A 222 -34.53 -15.57 -32.61
CA GLN A 222 -34.89 -14.99 -33.91
C GLN A 222 -33.73 -15.00 -34.91
N LEU A 223 -32.51 -15.25 -34.42
CA LEU A 223 -31.30 -15.36 -35.23
C LEU A 223 -31.24 -16.77 -35.84
N ASP A 224 -31.13 -16.85 -37.16
CA ASP A 224 -30.86 -18.10 -37.91
C ASP A 224 -29.39 -18.50 -37.75
N ILE A 225 -28.94 -18.65 -36.51
CA ILE A 225 -27.58 -18.99 -36.12
C ILE A 225 -27.57 -20.44 -35.65
N ASN A 226 -26.66 -21.25 -36.19
CA ASN A 226 -26.50 -22.64 -35.74
C ASN A 226 -25.96 -22.71 -34.31
N GLN A 227 -26.34 -23.73 -33.55
CA GLN A 227 -25.85 -23.95 -32.17
C GLN A 227 -24.32 -23.85 -32.04
N ASN A 228 -23.59 -24.36 -33.05
CA ASN A 228 -22.13 -24.34 -33.10
C ASN A 228 -21.56 -22.90 -33.21
N GLU A 229 -22.27 -21.97 -33.86
CA GLU A 229 -21.82 -20.58 -34.02
C GLU A 229 -22.02 -19.77 -32.74
N LEU A 230 -23.12 -20.01 -32.01
CA LEU A 230 -23.34 -19.37 -30.71
C LEU A 230 -22.32 -19.87 -29.66
N GLU A 231 -21.95 -21.15 -29.71
CA GLU A 231 -20.86 -21.70 -28.91
C GLU A 231 -19.51 -21.03 -29.24
N LEU A 232 -19.22 -20.77 -30.52
CA LEU A 232 -18.00 -20.05 -30.93
C LEU A 232 -17.98 -18.60 -30.40
N ILE A 233 -19.12 -17.91 -30.36
CA ILE A 233 -19.23 -16.57 -29.75
C ILE A 233 -18.89 -16.64 -28.26
N TYR A 234 -19.41 -17.64 -27.53
CA TYR A 234 -19.12 -17.81 -26.11
C TYR A 234 -17.66 -18.20 -25.84
N LYS A 235 -17.08 -19.07 -26.67
CA LYS A 235 -15.63 -19.39 -26.62
C LYS A 235 -14.77 -18.15 -26.90
N ALA A 236 -15.15 -17.33 -27.89
CA ALA A 236 -14.45 -16.08 -28.20
C ALA A 236 -14.54 -15.04 -27.05
N ARG A 237 -15.58 -15.13 -26.22
CA ARG A 237 -15.74 -14.35 -24.98
C ARG A 237 -14.99 -14.91 -23.77
N GLY A 238 -14.23 -16.00 -23.95
CA GLY A 238 -13.38 -16.59 -22.91
C GLY A 238 -14.03 -17.71 -22.10
N MET A 239 -15.22 -18.19 -22.47
CA MET A 239 -15.81 -19.38 -21.83
C MET A 239 -15.01 -20.64 -22.16
N SER A 240 -14.91 -21.56 -21.20
CA SER A 240 -14.44 -22.92 -21.48
C SER A 240 -15.39 -23.62 -22.46
N GLU A 241 -14.89 -24.63 -23.16
CA GLU A 241 -15.67 -25.35 -24.17
C GLU A 241 -16.96 -25.95 -23.60
N GLU A 242 -16.90 -26.57 -22.42
CA GLU A 242 -18.09 -27.11 -21.73
C GLU A 242 -19.08 -26.01 -21.34
N ALA A 243 -18.60 -24.89 -20.79
CA ALA A 243 -19.44 -23.79 -20.36
C ALA A 243 -20.14 -23.11 -21.57
N ALA A 244 -19.39 -22.87 -22.65
CA ALA A 244 -19.91 -22.27 -23.88
C ALA A 244 -21.01 -23.13 -24.51
N ARG A 245 -20.79 -24.44 -24.56
CA ARG A 245 -21.75 -25.41 -25.11
C ARG A 245 -23.01 -25.50 -24.26
N HIS A 246 -22.87 -25.55 -22.93
CA HIS A 246 -23.99 -25.57 -21.99
C HIS A 246 -24.86 -24.32 -22.16
N ARG A 247 -24.23 -23.14 -22.18
CA ARG A 247 -24.91 -21.85 -22.37
C ARG A 247 -25.63 -21.73 -23.71
N ALA A 248 -25.03 -22.23 -24.79
CA ALA A 248 -25.70 -22.27 -26.09
C ALA A 248 -26.96 -23.16 -26.06
N MET A 249 -26.86 -24.37 -25.49
CA MET A 249 -27.99 -25.30 -25.38
C MET A 249 -29.15 -24.75 -24.52
N GLU A 250 -28.82 -24.07 -23.41
CA GLU A 250 -29.79 -23.37 -22.58
C GLU A 250 -30.58 -22.34 -23.41
N ARG A 251 -29.87 -21.53 -24.21
CA ARG A 251 -30.50 -20.47 -25.02
C ARG A 251 -31.32 -20.99 -26.19
N PHE A 252 -31.07 -22.21 -26.68
CA PHE A 252 -31.95 -22.85 -27.67
C PHE A 252 -33.17 -23.56 -27.03
N GLY A 253 -33.33 -23.50 -25.70
CA GLY A 253 -34.46 -24.09 -24.99
C GLY A 253 -34.40 -25.61 -24.86
N TYR A 254 -33.22 -26.21 -25.06
CA TYR A 254 -33.01 -27.64 -24.82
C TYR A 254 -33.04 -28.00 -23.33
N PHE A 255 -32.81 -27.02 -22.46
CA PHE A 255 -32.94 -27.14 -21.01
C PHE A 255 -34.15 -26.36 -20.50
N THR A 256 -34.89 -26.95 -19.57
CA THR A 256 -36.11 -26.37 -18.98
C THR A 256 -35.84 -25.55 -17.71
N CYS A 257 -34.60 -25.52 -17.23
CA CYS A 257 -34.08 -24.64 -16.18
C CYS A 257 -32.69 -24.10 -16.54
N ASP A 258 -32.28 -23.03 -15.88
CA ASP A 258 -30.88 -22.60 -15.76
C ASP A 258 -30.17 -23.61 -14.82
N CYS A 259 -29.95 -24.83 -15.32
CA CYS A 259 -29.74 -26.01 -14.46
C CYS A 259 -28.31 -26.16 -13.91
N ASP A 260 -27.39 -25.22 -14.18
CA ASP A 260 -26.13 -25.11 -13.44
C ASP A 260 -25.55 -23.68 -13.53
N PRO A 261 -25.82 -22.81 -12.55
CA PRO A 261 -25.27 -21.45 -12.48
C PRO A 261 -23.75 -21.39 -12.29
N SER A 262 -23.06 -22.53 -12.18
CA SER A 262 -21.59 -22.57 -12.12
C SER A 262 -20.93 -22.70 -13.51
N LEU A 263 -21.68 -23.14 -14.53
CA LEU A 263 -21.26 -23.27 -15.93
C LEU A 263 -21.79 -22.14 -16.81
N SER A 264 -22.82 -21.46 -16.35
CA SER A 264 -23.14 -20.12 -16.82
C SER A 264 -21.85 -19.29 -16.70
N PHE A 265 -21.44 -18.56 -17.76
CA PHE A 265 -20.40 -17.53 -17.58
C PHE A 265 -20.88 -16.68 -16.42
N ARG A 266 -20.27 -16.88 -15.25
CA ARG A 266 -20.33 -15.91 -14.20
C ARG A 266 -19.63 -14.74 -14.84
N ASP A 267 -20.43 -13.81 -15.37
CA ASP A 267 -20.07 -12.44 -15.13
C ASP A 267 -19.84 -12.43 -13.62
N ASP A 268 -18.58 -12.37 -13.20
CA ASP A 268 -18.21 -12.01 -11.83
C ASP A 268 -18.64 -10.54 -11.53
N ILE A 269 -19.70 -10.09 -12.22
CA ILE A 269 -20.30 -8.78 -12.37
C ILE A 269 -21.84 -8.92 -12.53
N GLU A 270 -22.45 -10.07 -12.21
CA GLU A 270 -23.92 -10.20 -12.05
C GLU A 270 -24.28 -10.70 -10.64
N GLY A 271 -23.68 -10.06 -9.64
CA GLY A 271 -24.24 -9.98 -8.29
C GLY A 271 -24.51 -8.53 -7.93
N GLU A 272 -25.02 -8.25 -6.73
CA GLU A 272 -24.96 -6.91 -6.15
C GLU A 272 -23.52 -6.33 -6.15
N ASP A 273 -22.51 -7.20 -6.31
CA ASP A 273 -21.10 -6.93 -6.59
C ASP A 273 -20.81 -6.24 -7.94
N ALA A 274 -21.75 -6.21 -8.90
CA ALA A 274 -21.65 -5.42 -10.13
C ALA A 274 -21.65 -3.92 -9.85
N LYS A 275 -22.38 -3.52 -8.79
CA LYS A 275 -22.30 -2.16 -8.25
C LYS A 275 -20.95 -1.92 -7.57
N ASP A 276 -20.26 -2.97 -7.11
CA ASP A 276 -18.93 -2.89 -6.50
C ASP A 276 -17.77 -2.99 -7.51
N ALA A 277 -17.93 -3.62 -8.67
CA ALA A 277 -17.01 -3.46 -9.80
C ALA A 277 -17.01 -2.00 -10.31
N HIS A 278 -18.16 -1.32 -10.23
CA HIS A 278 -18.27 0.13 -10.37
C HIS A 278 -17.92 0.91 -9.08
N GLY A 279 -17.84 0.24 -7.94
CA GLY A 279 -17.51 0.78 -6.62
C GLY A 279 -16.01 0.93 -6.38
N ALA A 280 -15.19 0.02 -6.92
CA ALA A 280 -13.73 0.10 -6.88
C ALA A 280 -13.19 1.36 -7.61
N LEU A 281 -13.91 1.84 -8.62
CA LEU A 281 -13.62 3.07 -9.36
C LEU A 281 -14.31 4.33 -8.80
N GLY A 282 -15.21 4.17 -7.82
CA GLY A 282 -16.10 5.26 -7.37
C GLY A 282 -17.02 5.78 -8.49
N SER A 283 -17.89 6.75 -8.19
CA SER A 283 -18.51 7.54 -9.28
C SER A 283 -17.45 8.36 -9.99
N ASP A 284 -17.55 8.52 -11.32
CA ASP A 284 -16.71 9.40 -12.13
C ASP A 284 -16.60 10.81 -11.52
N VAL A 285 -17.74 11.36 -11.08
CA VAL A 285 -17.80 12.64 -10.34
C VAL A 285 -17.12 12.56 -8.98
N GLY A 286 -17.28 11.45 -8.25
CA GLY A 286 -16.66 11.24 -6.93
C GLY A 286 -15.14 11.14 -7.01
N ALA A 287 -14.62 10.40 -7.99
CA ALA A 287 -13.20 10.28 -8.27
C ALA A 287 -12.60 11.66 -8.63
N ALA A 288 -13.24 12.39 -9.53
CA ALA A 288 -12.84 13.75 -9.91
C ALA A 288 -12.83 14.73 -8.73
N ALA A 289 -13.90 14.73 -7.92
CA ALA A 289 -13.99 15.57 -6.73
C ALA A 289 -12.92 15.22 -5.68
N SER A 290 -12.65 13.93 -5.48
CA SER A 290 -11.58 13.50 -4.58
C SER A 290 -10.20 13.96 -5.08
N SER A 291 -9.92 13.80 -6.38
CA SER A 291 -8.66 14.24 -7.00
C SER A 291 -8.48 15.75 -6.88
N PHE A 292 -9.55 16.53 -7.10
CA PHE A 292 -9.55 17.98 -6.87
C PHE A 292 -9.13 18.31 -5.44
N CYS A 293 -9.81 17.71 -4.45
CA CYS A 293 -9.60 18.01 -3.04
C CYS A 293 -8.19 17.62 -2.57
N PHE A 294 -7.70 16.43 -2.97
CA PHE A 294 -6.36 16.01 -2.60
C PHE A 294 -5.30 16.92 -3.22
N PHE A 295 -5.39 17.22 -4.51
CA PHE A 295 -4.48 18.16 -5.16
C PHE A 295 -4.52 19.54 -4.48
N ALA A 296 -5.71 20.11 -4.29
CA ALA A 296 -5.90 21.42 -3.67
C ALA A 296 -5.33 21.46 -2.24
N SER A 297 -5.52 20.39 -1.45
CA SER A 297 -4.97 20.30 -0.09
C SER A 297 -3.44 20.36 -0.08
N GLY A 298 -2.78 19.69 -1.03
CA GLY A 298 -1.34 19.74 -1.17
C GLY A 298 -0.84 21.10 -1.66
N ALA A 299 -1.49 21.65 -2.68
CA ALA A 299 -1.15 22.94 -3.27
C ALA A 299 -1.42 24.13 -2.34
N LEU A 300 -2.28 23.99 -1.33
CA LEU A 300 -2.53 25.02 -0.32
C LEU A 300 -1.33 25.24 0.61
N ILE A 301 -0.59 24.17 0.95
CA ILE A 301 0.49 24.21 1.94
C ILE A 301 1.59 25.24 1.56
N PRO A 302 2.12 25.25 0.32
CA PRO A 302 3.12 26.23 -0.09
C PRO A 302 2.69 27.70 0.07
N ILE A 303 1.39 27.99 -0.08
CA ILE A 303 0.88 29.38 -0.05
C ILE A 303 0.43 29.85 1.34
N LEU A 304 0.35 28.95 2.33
CA LEU A 304 -0.08 29.31 3.70
C LEU A 304 0.67 30.52 4.28
N PRO A 305 2.00 30.63 4.22
CA PRO A 305 2.70 31.80 4.78
C PRO A 305 2.22 33.12 4.17
N TYR A 306 1.95 33.12 2.86
CA TYR A 306 1.49 34.30 2.14
C TYR A 306 0.03 34.66 2.46
N ILE A 307 -0.82 33.66 2.71
CA ILE A 307 -2.20 33.87 3.20
C ILE A 307 -2.19 34.56 4.57
N PHE A 308 -1.25 34.19 5.44
CA PHE A 308 -1.07 34.80 6.76
C PHE A 308 -0.29 36.13 6.74
N GLY A 309 -0.10 36.73 5.55
CA GLY A 309 0.51 38.05 5.41
C GLY A 309 2.04 38.07 5.52
N MET A 310 2.70 36.91 5.49
CA MET A 310 4.16 36.86 5.43
C MET A 310 4.66 37.29 4.05
N SER A 311 5.88 37.86 4.01
CA SER A 311 6.47 38.38 2.78
C SER A 311 7.96 38.06 2.67
N GLY A 312 8.48 38.23 1.45
CA GLY A 312 9.90 38.11 1.13
C GLY A 312 10.48 36.72 1.37
N GLY A 313 11.80 36.67 1.58
CA GLY A 313 12.54 35.41 1.77
C GLY A 313 12.10 34.60 2.99
N THR A 314 11.59 35.26 4.04
CA THR A 314 11.06 34.57 5.23
C THR A 314 9.82 33.74 4.90
N ALA A 315 8.90 34.26 4.07
CA ALA A 315 7.73 33.51 3.62
C ALA A 315 8.13 32.29 2.78
N MET A 316 9.12 32.45 1.90
CA MET A 316 9.67 31.37 1.07
C MET A 316 10.30 30.27 1.94
N LEU A 317 11.09 30.65 2.95
CA LEU A 317 11.73 29.69 3.85
C LEU A 317 10.68 28.87 4.63
N ILE A 318 9.69 29.52 5.22
CA ILE A 318 8.63 28.81 5.97
C ILE A 318 7.82 27.93 5.04
N SER A 319 7.48 28.42 3.83
CA SER A 319 6.80 27.63 2.81
C SER A 319 7.57 26.34 2.50
N MET A 320 8.88 26.44 2.25
CA MET A 320 9.71 25.29 1.95
C MET A 320 9.85 24.32 3.13
N LEU A 321 9.87 24.81 4.37
CA LEU A 321 9.86 23.95 5.56
C LEU A 321 8.54 23.18 5.70
N LEU A 322 7.40 23.85 5.49
CA LEU A 322 6.08 23.21 5.52
C LEU A 322 5.95 22.15 4.42
N VAL A 323 6.33 22.49 3.19
CA VAL A 323 6.36 21.57 2.05
C VAL A 323 7.30 20.40 2.33
N GLY A 324 8.50 20.67 2.82
CA GLY A 324 9.48 19.62 3.13
C GLY A 324 8.96 18.63 4.16
N PHE A 325 8.35 19.13 5.24
CA PHE A 325 7.70 18.29 6.24
C PHE A 325 6.56 17.46 5.61
N ALA A 326 5.70 18.08 4.81
CA ALA A 326 4.58 17.38 4.15
C ALA A 326 5.06 16.30 3.16
N LEU A 327 6.11 16.54 2.39
CA LEU A 327 6.73 15.56 1.48
C LEU A 327 7.37 14.40 2.24
N MET A 328 8.01 14.68 3.38
CA MET A 328 8.57 13.65 4.25
C MET A 328 7.48 12.76 4.86
N VAL A 329 6.37 13.36 5.31
CA VAL A 329 5.23 12.62 5.86
C VAL A 329 4.55 11.78 4.78
N THR A 330 4.17 12.38 3.65
CA THR A 330 3.49 11.67 2.55
C THR A 330 4.37 10.57 1.96
N GLY A 331 5.65 10.86 1.67
CA GLY A 331 6.61 9.87 1.20
C GLY A 331 6.88 8.76 2.22
N GLY A 332 6.87 9.11 3.52
CA GLY A 332 6.97 8.15 4.63
C GLY A 332 5.77 7.21 4.69
N ILE A 333 4.55 7.73 4.55
CA ILE A 333 3.31 6.94 4.48
C ILE A 333 3.34 5.99 3.26
N VAL A 334 3.72 6.48 2.07
CA VAL A 334 3.87 5.63 0.89
C VAL A 334 4.92 4.54 1.13
N GLY A 335 6.03 4.89 1.78
CA GLY A 335 7.06 3.92 2.13
C GLY A 335 6.53 2.83 3.05
N LEU A 336 5.84 3.23 4.12
CA LEU A 336 5.21 2.31 5.06
C LEU A 336 4.28 1.35 4.33
N LEU A 337 3.31 1.88 3.57
CA LEU A 337 2.31 1.07 2.85
C LEU A 337 2.91 0.25 1.69
N SER A 338 4.12 0.56 1.26
CA SER A 338 4.86 -0.24 0.28
C SER A 338 5.71 -1.35 0.92
N GLY A 339 5.76 -1.46 2.26
CA GLY A 339 6.74 -2.32 2.94
C GLY A 339 8.19 -1.90 2.66
N ALA A 340 8.41 -0.60 2.43
CA ALA A 340 9.71 0.00 2.16
C ALA A 340 10.08 0.96 3.29
N SER A 341 11.38 1.22 3.46
CA SER A 341 11.85 2.19 4.47
C SER A 341 11.13 3.55 4.31
N PRO A 342 10.34 4.00 5.30
CA PRO A 342 9.63 5.28 5.26
C PRO A 342 10.59 6.45 5.04
N LEU A 343 11.74 6.44 5.72
CA LEU A 343 12.75 7.49 5.61
C LEU A 343 13.32 7.59 4.21
N LYS A 344 13.70 6.46 3.58
CA LYS A 344 14.24 6.48 2.22
C LYS A 344 13.22 7.02 1.21
N ARG A 345 11.94 6.65 1.37
CA ARG A 345 10.86 7.10 0.48
C ARG A 345 10.51 8.57 0.69
N GLY A 346 10.49 9.03 1.94
CA GLY A 346 10.37 10.45 2.29
C GLY A 346 11.51 11.29 1.71
N LEU A 347 12.77 10.88 1.91
CA LEU A 347 13.93 11.59 1.37
C LEU A 347 13.93 11.68 -0.15
N ARG A 348 13.55 10.60 -0.83
CA ARG A 348 13.35 10.62 -2.29
C ARG A 348 12.30 11.65 -2.69
N GLN A 349 11.18 11.69 -1.98
CA GLN A 349 10.09 12.62 -2.27
C GLN A 349 10.50 14.08 -2.07
N LEU A 350 11.22 14.33 -0.97
CA LEU A 350 11.82 15.63 -0.68
C LEU A 350 12.81 16.06 -1.76
N ALA A 351 13.69 15.15 -2.21
CA ALA A 351 14.67 15.43 -3.26
C ALA A 351 14.00 15.78 -4.59
N ILE A 352 12.94 15.06 -4.98
CA ILE A 352 12.16 15.37 -6.19
C ILE A 352 11.48 16.73 -6.06
N GLY A 353 10.80 16.98 -4.94
CA GLY A 353 10.07 18.24 -4.72
C GLY A 353 10.99 19.45 -4.66
N TYR A 354 12.08 19.38 -3.92
CA TYR A 354 13.07 20.46 -3.83
C TYR A 354 13.87 20.61 -5.11
N GLY A 355 14.12 19.52 -5.86
CA GLY A 355 14.73 19.58 -7.18
C GLY A 355 13.87 20.37 -8.17
N ALA A 356 12.56 20.10 -8.20
CA ALA A 356 11.62 20.86 -9.03
C ALA A 356 11.56 22.34 -8.62
N ALA A 357 11.46 22.62 -7.31
CA ALA A 357 11.44 23.99 -6.79
C ALA A 357 12.75 24.75 -7.04
N LEU A 358 13.90 24.08 -6.97
CA LEU A 358 15.19 24.68 -7.30
C LEU A 358 15.26 25.01 -8.79
N ALA A 359 14.83 24.11 -9.67
CA ALA A 359 14.84 24.34 -11.11
C ALA A 359 14.00 25.57 -11.49
N THR A 360 12.79 25.70 -10.94
CA THR A 360 11.94 26.87 -11.19
C THR A 360 12.45 28.14 -10.51
N TYR A 361 13.04 28.05 -9.32
CA TYR A 361 13.69 29.19 -8.66
C TYR A 361 14.85 29.74 -9.50
N LEU A 362 15.71 28.88 -10.03
CA LEU A 362 16.79 29.27 -10.94
C LEU A 362 16.25 29.92 -12.22
N LEU A 363 15.18 29.38 -12.79
CA LEU A 363 14.48 30.01 -13.92
C LEU A 363 14.02 31.43 -13.55
N GLY A 364 13.37 31.61 -12.41
CA GLY A 364 12.91 32.92 -11.96
C GLY A 364 14.06 33.92 -11.74
N LEU A 365 15.21 33.47 -11.24
CA LEU A 365 16.40 34.32 -11.14
C LEU A 365 16.91 34.76 -12.51
N THR A 366 16.90 33.89 -13.53
CA THR A 366 17.31 34.26 -14.89
C THR A 366 16.38 35.31 -15.50
N PHE A 367 15.07 35.19 -15.29
CA PHE A 367 14.11 36.21 -15.72
C PHE A 367 14.36 37.55 -15.04
N ASN A 368 14.60 37.57 -13.74
CA ASN A 368 14.94 38.79 -13.02
C ASN A 368 16.23 39.46 -13.54
N ALA A 369 17.23 38.66 -13.91
CA ALA A 369 18.52 39.19 -14.38
C ALA A 369 18.51 39.68 -15.84
N THR A 370 17.51 39.29 -16.65
CA THR A 370 17.48 39.56 -18.09
C THR A 370 16.35 40.49 -18.53
N VAL A 371 15.24 40.55 -17.78
CA VAL A 371 14.01 41.27 -18.19
C VAL A 371 13.72 42.49 -17.29
N MET A 372 14.31 42.57 -16.10
CA MET A 372 14.31 43.74 -15.21
C MET A 372 15.71 44.32 -15.13
#